data_AF-A0A7C6KUC0-F1
#
_entry.id   AF-A0A7C6KUC0-F1
#
_cell.length_a   1.000
_cell.length_b   1.000
_cell.length_c   1.000
_cell.angle_alpha   90.00
_cell.angle_beta   90.00
_cell.angle_gamma   90.00
#
_symmetry.space_group_name_H-M   'P 1'
#
loop_
_entity.id
_entity.type
_entity.pdbx_description
1 polymer ?
#
loop_
_entity_poly.entity_id
_entity_poly.type
_entity_poly.pdbx_seq_one_letter_code
_entity_poly.pdbx_strand_id
1 'polypeptide(L)'
;MELAINTGLTVCAKPFVKWAGGKGQLLSTFEQYYPSELIQGCIKRYIEPFVGGGAVLFDILQKYRIEEAFIYDINEDLINTYQVIKNDVDALVEFLSDLEDRYLKLNKDARTDMYYEVRDFYNSRPLKAIQ
;
A
#
# COMPACT_ATOMS: atom_id res chain seq x y z
N MET A 1 -19.50 9.40 25.55
CA MET A 1 -19.62 8.68 24.27
C MET A 1 -18.21 8.26 23.91
N GLU A 2 -17.90 7.00 24.19
CA GLU A 2 -16.53 6.48 24.30
C GLU A 2 -15.76 6.61 22.98
N LEU A 3 -14.58 7.23 23.10
CA LEU A 3 -13.52 7.15 22.12
C LEU A 3 -13.11 5.68 22.00
N ALA A 4 -13.44 5.05 20.88
CA ALA A 4 -12.79 3.80 20.47
C ALA A 4 -11.35 4.13 20.02
N ILE A 5 -10.51 4.59 20.94
CA ILE A 5 -9.07 4.47 20.78
C ILE A 5 -8.76 3.05 21.24
N ASN A 6 -8.50 2.17 20.29
CA ASN A 6 -8.00 0.83 20.57
C ASN A 6 -6.55 0.96 21.10
N THR A 7 -6.41 1.20 22.40
CA THR A 7 -5.14 1.39 23.12
C THR A 7 -4.45 0.04 23.36
N GLY A 8 -3.88 -0.56 22.32
CA GLY A 8 -3.14 -1.83 22.46
C GLY A 8 -2.32 -2.31 21.25
N LEU A 9 -2.57 -1.79 20.05
CA LEU A 9 -1.76 -2.12 18.86
C LEU A 9 -0.78 -0.97 18.60
N THR A 10 0.51 -1.20 18.89
CA THR A 10 1.62 -0.26 18.60
C THR A 10 2.04 -0.26 17.13
N VAL A 11 1.29 -0.93 16.26
CA VAL A 11 1.66 -1.13 14.86
C VAL A 11 0.78 -0.26 13.96
N CYS A 12 1.37 0.83 13.48
CA CYS A 12 0.78 1.66 12.44
C CYS A 12 1.09 1.07 11.05
N ALA A 13 0.08 1.03 10.18
CA ALA A 13 0.25 0.71 8.77
C ALA A 13 1.18 1.73 8.09
N LYS A 14 2.03 1.24 7.19
CA LYS A 14 2.99 2.04 6.41
C LYS A 14 2.91 1.63 4.94
N PRO A 15 3.37 2.49 4.00
CA PRO A 15 3.61 2.10 2.63
C PRO A 15 4.36 0.77 2.52
N PHE A 16 3.76 -0.21 1.86
CA PHE A 16 4.32 -1.56 1.71
C PHE A 16 5.34 -1.67 0.58
N VAL A 17 5.34 -0.70 -0.34
CA VAL A 17 6.24 -0.66 -1.51
C VAL A 17 7.02 0.64 -1.53
N LYS A 18 8.31 0.56 -1.93
CA LYS A 18 9.09 1.75 -2.23
C LYS A 18 8.53 2.39 -3.50
N TRP A 19 8.07 3.63 -3.37
CA TRP A 19 7.46 4.36 -4.48
C TRP A 19 8.18 5.70 -4.69
N ALA A 20 8.47 6.02 -5.94
CA ALA A 20 9.02 7.33 -6.29
C ALA A 20 8.02 8.43 -5.87
N GLY A 21 8.50 9.48 -5.23
CA GLY A 21 7.64 10.56 -4.72
C GLY A 21 6.82 10.18 -3.47
N GLY A 22 7.27 9.17 -2.71
CA GLY A 22 6.67 8.82 -1.42
C GLY A 22 6.58 10.02 -0.48
N LYS A 23 5.36 10.39 -0.09
CA LYS A 23 5.07 11.65 0.64
C LYS A 23 5.27 11.56 2.15
N GLY A 24 5.91 10.50 2.65
CA GLY A 24 6.05 10.23 4.09
C GLY A 24 6.75 11.36 4.85
N GLN A 25 7.75 12.00 4.26
CA GLN A 25 8.47 13.13 4.87
C GLN A 25 7.65 14.43 4.90
N LEU A 26 6.56 14.51 4.11
CA LEU A 26 5.71 15.70 3.99
C LEU A 26 4.44 15.61 4.85
N LEU A 27 4.23 14.50 5.56
CA LEU A 27 2.99 14.27 6.33
C LEU A 27 2.74 15.36 7.37
N SER A 28 3.78 15.75 8.13
CA SER A 28 3.66 16.83 9.14
C SER A 28 3.37 18.20 8.52
N THR A 29 3.76 18.41 7.27
CA THR A 29 3.41 19.62 6.51
C THR A 29 1.97 19.56 6.05
N PHE A 30 1.52 18.44 5.44
CA PHE A 30 0.14 18.29 4.97
C PHE A 30 -0.88 18.40 6.09
N GLU A 31 -0.56 17.86 7.27
CA GLU A 31 -1.41 17.91 8.46
C GLU A 31 -1.79 19.34 8.86
N GLN A 32 -0.94 20.32 8.57
CA GLN A 32 -1.20 21.74 8.85
C GLN A 32 -2.25 22.36 7.91
N TYR A 33 -2.52 21.72 6.77
CA TYR A 33 -3.43 22.22 5.73
C TYR A 33 -4.73 21.43 5.65
N TYR A 34 -4.90 20.39 6.45
CA TYR A 34 -6.15 19.64 6.46
C TYR A 34 -7.32 20.49 6.98
N PRO A 35 -8.52 20.34 6.40
CA PRO A 35 -9.68 21.11 6.82
C PRO A 35 -10.07 20.72 8.25
N SER A 36 -10.56 21.70 9.02
CA SER A 36 -11.01 21.48 10.41
C SER A 36 -12.11 20.42 10.52
N GLU A 37 -12.90 20.27 9.47
CA GLU A 37 -13.98 19.31 9.29
C GLU A 37 -13.45 17.87 9.23
N LEU A 38 -12.22 17.65 8.75
CA LEU A 38 -11.57 16.34 8.84
C LEU A 38 -11.23 16.02 10.29
N ILE A 39 -10.63 16.99 11.00
CA ILE A 39 -10.18 16.86 12.39
C ILE A 39 -11.39 16.63 13.32
N GLN A 40 -12.50 17.33 13.05
CA GLN A 40 -13.78 17.18 13.75
C GLN A 40 -14.54 15.90 13.35
N GLY A 41 -14.07 15.17 12.34
CA GLY A 41 -14.69 13.92 11.87
C GLY A 41 -15.98 14.11 11.08
N CYS A 42 -16.23 15.31 10.53
CA CYS A 42 -17.35 15.63 9.64
C CYS A 42 -17.12 15.07 8.22
N ILE A 43 -15.87 15.00 7.77
CA ILE A 43 -15.52 14.38 6.49
C ILE A 43 -15.50 12.86 6.65
N LYS A 44 -16.41 12.16 5.96
CA LYS A 44 -16.55 10.70 6.01
C LYS A 44 -15.90 9.97 4.85
N ARG A 45 -15.66 10.68 3.74
CA ARG A 45 -15.14 10.11 2.50
C ARG A 45 -13.79 10.71 2.16
N TYR A 46 -12.79 9.86 1.98
CA TYR A 46 -11.46 10.22 1.50
C TYR A 46 -11.31 9.79 0.03
N ILE A 47 -10.69 10.64 -0.79
CA ILE A 47 -10.43 10.34 -2.21
C ILE A 47 -8.98 10.73 -2.51
N GLU A 48 -8.17 9.77 -2.98
CA GLU A 48 -6.78 9.98 -3.41
C GLU A 48 -6.60 9.52 -4.86
N PRO A 49 -6.62 10.45 -5.84
CA PRO A 49 -6.52 10.11 -7.26
C PRO A 49 -5.15 9.56 -7.70
N PHE A 50 -4.11 9.74 -6.87
CA PHE A 50 -2.72 9.40 -7.16
C PHE A 50 -2.06 8.78 -5.93
N VAL A 51 -2.53 7.58 -5.54
CA VAL A 51 -2.16 6.98 -4.26
C VAL A 51 -0.68 6.62 -4.17
N GLY A 52 -0.07 6.13 -5.25
CA GLY A 52 1.27 5.57 -5.22
C GLY A 52 1.46 4.59 -4.05
N GLY A 53 2.52 4.80 -3.26
CA GLY A 53 2.77 4.00 -2.05
C GLY A 53 1.79 4.21 -0.88
N GLY A 54 0.84 5.14 -0.97
CA GLY A 54 -0.24 5.31 0.01
C GLY A 54 0.17 6.00 1.32
N ALA A 55 1.25 6.78 1.32
CA ALA A 55 1.74 7.44 2.53
C ALA A 55 0.67 8.34 3.18
N VAL A 56 -0.08 9.10 2.37
CA VAL A 56 -1.14 9.98 2.87
C VAL A 56 -2.39 9.18 3.23
N LEU A 57 -2.83 8.24 2.38
CA LEU A 57 -3.89 7.29 2.71
C LEU A 57 -3.72 6.67 4.10
N PHE A 58 -2.57 6.06 4.37
CA PHE A 58 -2.33 5.40 5.66
C PHE A 58 -2.32 6.40 6.82
N ASP A 59 -1.73 7.60 6.67
CA ASP A 59 -1.77 8.63 7.71
C ASP A 59 -3.22 9.07 8.01
N ILE A 60 -4.00 9.32 6.96
CA ILE A 60 -5.40 9.76 7.07
C ILE A 60 -6.26 8.72 7.77
N LEU A 61 -6.21 7.46 7.33
CA LEU A 61 -7.06 6.39 7.86
C LEU A 61 -6.73 6.02 9.31
N GLN A 62 -5.50 6.28 9.75
CA GLN A 62 -5.07 5.96 11.12
C GLN A 62 -5.34 7.09 12.11
N LYS A 63 -5.32 8.35 11.64
CA LYS A 63 -5.51 9.52 12.51
C LYS A 63 -6.95 10.04 12.54
N TYR A 64 -7.70 9.87 11.47
CA TYR A 64 -9.02 10.49 11.31
C TYR A 64 -10.12 9.45 11.08
N ARG A 65 -11.34 9.78 11.50
CA ARG A 65 -12.50 8.90 11.35
C ARG A 65 -13.07 9.00 9.93
N ILE A 66 -12.51 8.22 9.02
CA ILE A 66 -13.01 8.02 7.65
C ILE A 66 -13.85 6.75 7.57
N GLU A 67 -14.99 6.81 6.88
CA GLU A 67 -15.91 5.68 6.68
C GLU A 67 -15.71 5.03 5.31
N GLU A 68 -15.37 5.82 4.29
CA GLU A 68 -15.10 5.34 2.94
C GLU A 68 -13.82 5.96 2.37
N ALA A 69 -12.98 5.15 1.74
CA ALA A 69 -11.77 5.64 1.06
C ALA A 69 -11.71 5.09 -0.37
N PHE A 70 -11.51 6.00 -1.32
CA PHE A 70 -11.36 5.69 -2.74
C PHE A 70 -9.97 6.09 -3.18
N ILE A 71 -9.19 5.12 -3.64
CA ILE A 71 -7.83 5.35 -4.16
C ILE A 71 -7.76 4.99 -5.63
N TYR A 72 -7.01 5.79 -6.37
CA TYR A 72 -6.78 5.58 -7.79
C TYR A 72 -5.28 5.76 -8.09
N ASP A 73 -4.85 5.11 -9.14
CA ASP A 73 -3.55 5.28 -9.78
C ASP A 73 -3.69 4.79 -11.23
N ILE A 74 -2.86 5.32 -12.13
CA ILE A 74 -2.83 4.85 -13.51
C ILE A 74 -2.13 3.49 -13.63
N ASN A 75 -1.30 3.14 -12.65
CA ASN A 75 -0.62 1.86 -12.63
C ASN A 75 -1.57 0.74 -12.14
N GLU A 76 -2.08 -0.06 -13.09
CA GLU A 76 -2.97 -1.18 -12.79
C GLU A 76 -2.34 -2.25 -11.89
N ASP A 77 -1.04 -2.53 -12.03
CA ASP A 77 -0.35 -3.52 -11.20
C ASP A 77 -0.27 -3.07 -9.73
N LEU A 78 -0.08 -1.77 -9.50
CA LEU A 78 -0.14 -1.18 -8.17
C LEU A 78 -1.54 -1.33 -7.58
N ILE A 79 -2.59 -0.96 -8.32
CA ILE A 79 -3.96 -1.07 -7.86
C ILE A 79 -4.35 -2.53 -7.61
N ASN A 80 -3.93 -3.45 -8.48
CA ASN A 80 -4.11 -4.89 -8.26
C ASN A 80 -3.44 -5.34 -6.97
N THR A 81 -2.23 -4.84 -6.67
CA THR A 81 -1.53 -5.15 -5.41
C THR A 81 -2.33 -4.69 -4.20
N TYR A 82 -2.90 -3.47 -4.20
CA TYR A 82 -3.80 -3.01 -3.15
C TYR A 82 -5.06 -3.89 -3.02
N GLN A 83 -5.65 -4.34 -4.15
CA GLN A 83 -6.82 -5.22 -4.13
C GLN A 83 -6.50 -6.59 -3.53
N VAL A 84 -5.36 -7.18 -3.87
CA VAL A 84 -4.91 -8.46 -3.28
C VAL A 84 -4.71 -8.29 -1.77
N ILE A 85 -3.98 -7.24 -1.34
CA ILE A 85 -3.79 -6.95 0.09
C ILE A 85 -5.13 -6.76 0.80
N LYS A 86 -6.10 -6.07 0.18
CA LYS A 86 -7.41 -5.83 0.78
C LYS A 86 -8.22 -7.12 0.95
N ASN A 87 -8.16 -8.03 -0.03
CA ASN A 87 -9.09 -9.15 -0.12
C ASN A 87 -8.51 -10.46 0.44
N ASP A 88 -7.19 -10.67 0.36
CA ASP A 88 -6.53 -11.90 0.80
C ASP A 88 -5.04 -11.66 1.11
N VAL A 89 -4.79 -10.95 2.21
CA VAL A 89 -3.42 -10.62 2.65
C VAL A 89 -2.65 -11.86 3.11
N ASP A 90 -3.33 -12.83 3.72
CA ASP A 90 -2.68 -14.01 4.29
C ASP A 90 -2.11 -14.91 3.19
N ALA A 91 -2.86 -15.16 2.11
CA ALA A 91 -2.35 -15.91 0.96
C ALA A 91 -1.19 -15.18 0.27
N LEU A 92 -1.23 -13.85 0.19
CA LEU A 92 -0.13 -13.05 -0.34
C LEU A 92 1.13 -13.20 0.52
N VAL A 93 0.99 -13.11 1.85
CA VAL A 93 2.11 -13.26 2.78
C VAL A 93 2.69 -14.67 2.70
N GLU A 94 1.87 -15.71 2.69
CA GLU A 94 2.33 -17.10 2.54
C GLU A 94 3.14 -17.30 1.24
N PHE A 95 2.62 -16.81 0.11
CA PHE A 95 3.32 -16.87 -1.17
C PHE A 95 4.67 -16.14 -1.15
N LEU A 96 4.70 -14.93 -0.59
CA LEU A 96 5.93 -14.13 -0.51
C LEU A 96 6.96 -14.75 0.45
N SER A 97 6.52 -15.34 1.56
CA SER A 97 7.39 -16.04 2.50
C SER A 97 8.04 -17.28 1.90
N ASP A 98 7.30 -18.10 1.14
CA ASP A 98 7.90 -19.23 0.41
C ASP A 98 8.92 -18.76 -0.65
N LEU A 99 8.58 -17.68 -1.38
CA LEU A 99 9.48 -17.11 -2.37
C LEU A 99 10.78 -16.58 -1.73
N GLU A 100 10.66 -15.89 -0.60
CA GLU A 100 11.79 -15.40 0.21
C GLU A 100 12.66 -16.57 0.71
N ASP A 101 12.05 -17.61 1.28
CA ASP A 101 12.75 -18.78 1.80
C ASP A 101 13.56 -19.50 0.71
N ARG A 102 12.98 -19.67 -0.48
CA ARG A 102 13.68 -20.23 -1.64
C ARG A 102 14.83 -19.33 -2.06
N TYR A 103 14.59 -18.03 -2.19
CA TYR A 103 15.61 -17.06 -2.60
C TYR A 103 16.79 -17.01 -1.63
N LEU A 104 16.53 -17.00 -0.32
CA LEU A 104 17.56 -16.87 0.71
C LEU A 104 18.45 -18.11 0.83
N LYS A 105 17.98 -19.30 0.45
CA LYS A 105 18.78 -20.54 0.42
C LYS A 105 19.79 -20.59 -0.73
N LEU A 106 19.63 -19.76 -1.75
CA LEU A 106 20.48 -19.75 -2.94
C LEU A 106 21.77 -18.94 -2.73
N ASN A 107 22.81 -19.30 -3.49
CA ASN A 107 24.01 -18.48 -3.63
C ASN A 107 23.75 -17.23 -4.50
N LYS A 108 24.74 -16.34 -4.58
CA LYS A 108 24.59 -15.04 -5.29
C LYS A 108 24.20 -15.19 -6.77
N ASP A 109 24.82 -16.12 -7.48
CA ASP A 109 24.59 -16.29 -8.92
C ASP A 109 23.19 -16.87 -9.14
N ALA A 110 22.81 -17.92 -8.41
CA ALA A 110 21.48 -18.53 -8.50
C ALA A 110 20.34 -17.57 -8.07
N ARG A 111 20.59 -16.66 -7.11
CA ARG A 111 19.64 -15.58 -6.77
C ARG A 111 19.42 -14.61 -7.94
N THR A 112 20.47 -14.35 -8.72
CA THR A 112 20.38 -13.49 -9.90
C THR A 112 19.53 -14.16 -10.97
N ASP A 113 19.75 -15.45 -11.20
CA ASP A 113 18.97 -16.25 -12.15
C ASP A 113 17.49 -16.29 -11.75
N MET A 114 17.19 -16.61 -10.49
CA MET A 114 15.82 -16.64 -9.97
C MET A 114 15.11 -15.28 -10.11
N TYR A 115 15.81 -14.17 -9.90
CA TYR A 115 15.22 -12.83 -10.11
C TYR A 115 14.80 -12.63 -11.56
N TYR A 116 15.65 -13.00 -12.53
CA TYR A 116 15.35 -12.85 -13.94
C TYR A 116 14.23 -13.77 -14.39
N GLU A 117 14.17 -15.01 -13.90
CA GLU A 117 13.05 -15.92 -14.17
C GLU A 117 11.70 -15.34 -13.71
N VAL A 118 11.63 -14.83 -12.48
CA VAL A 118 10.41 -14.20 -11.95
C VAL A 118 10.05 -12.96 -12.75
N ARG A 119 11.03 -12.15 -13.16
CA ARG A 119 10.81 -10.95 -13.97
C ARG A 119 10.30 -11.29 -15.37
N ASP A 120 10.86 -12.32 -16.01
CA ASP A 120 10.47 -12.73 -17.34
C ASP A 120 9.06 -13.35 -17.31
N PHE A 121 8.75 -14.15 -16.29
CA PHE A 121 7.39 -14.60 -16.03
C PHE A 121 6.44 -13.41 -15.80
N TYR A 122 6.83 -12.43 -14.98
CA TYR A 122 6.07 -11.19 -14.79
C TYR A 122 5.82 -10.47 -16.12
N ASN A 123 6.79 -10.39 -17.03
CA ASN A 123 6.65 -9.67 -18.30
C ASN A 123 5.97 -10.50 -19.40
N SER A 124 5.79 -11.80 -19.19
CA SER A 124 5.16 -12.70 -20.17
C SER A 124 3.64 -12.55 -20.27
N ARG A 125 3.01 -11.83 -19.32
CA ARG A 125 1.56 -11.58 -19.35
C ARG A 125 1.21 -10.70 -20.55
N PRO A 126 0.09 -11.00 -21.23
CA PRO A 126 -0.36 -10.19 -22.34
C PRO A 126 -0.67 -8.77 -21.83
N LEU A 127 -0.09 -7.76 -22.49
CA LEU A 127 -0.48 -6.37 -22.26
C LEU A 127 -1.97 -6.25 -22.55
N LYS A 128 -2.74 -5.74 -21.58
CA LYS A 128 -4.13 -5.37 -21.87
C LYS A 128 -4.09 -4.30 -22.95
N ALA A 129 -4.85 -4.51 -24.03
CA ALA A 129 -5.08 -3.46 -25.00
C ALA A 129 -5.73 -2.28 -24.26
N ILE A 130 -5.16 -1.10 -24.42
CA ILE A 130 -5.76 0.14 -23.92
C ILE A 130 -7.10 0.29 -24.68
N GLN A 131 -8.22 0.18 -23.97
CA GLN A 131 -9.55 0.47 -24.49
C GLN A 131 -9.86 1.95 -24.41
#